data_AF-A0A957M7F0-F1
#
_entry.id   AF-A0A957M7F0-F1
#
_cell.length_a   1.000
_cell.length_b   1.000
_cell.length_c   1.000
_cell.angle_alpha   90.00
_cell.angle_beta   90.00
_cell.angle_gamma   90.00
#
_symmetry.space_group_name_H-M   'P 1'
#
loop_
_entity.id
_entity.type
_entity.pdbx_description
1 polymer ?
#
loop_
_entity_poly.entity_id
_entity_poly.type
_entity_poly.pdbx_seq_one_letter_code
_entity_poly.pdbx_strand_id
1 'polypeptide(L)'
;QVACTDCHEADLHDDERINAHTATVACQTCHIPSIALKNPTKVTWDWSTAGQDKPEDHYTFLKIKGDFLYEKDYQPEYLWYDGGVSYRYLTGDQLAADGPTLLNPPSGSIDEAGARIFPFKVHRAEQPYDVVNNYLLPPTTSGEGGFWTTFDWPSALELGAEANGLEFSGEYGFAETWMYWPTTHMVQPKENALQCEDCHADNGLMDWEALGYPGDPIEWGGRNVQQ
;
A
#
# COMPACT_ATOMS: atom_id res chain seq x y z
N GLN A 1 3.24 -19.75 -0.14
CA GLN A 1 4.36 -18.78 -0.24
C GLN A 1 5.52 -19.36 0.55
N VAL A 2 6.76 -19.15 0.11
CA VAL A 2 7.95 -19.57 0.87
C VAL A 2 8.23 -18.52 1.95
N ALA A 3 8.43 -18.94 3.18
CA ALA A 3 8.79 -18.10 4.32
C ALA A 3 10.31 -18.12 4.57
N CYS A 4 10.83 -17.11 5.27
CA CYS A 4 12.23 -17.07 5.70
C CYS A 4 12.60 -18.31 6.52
N THR A 5 11.68 -18.74 7.39
CA THR A 5 11.84 -19.87 8.31
C THR A 5 11.80 -21.23 7.64
N ASP A 6 11.48 -21.31 6.34
CA ASP A 6 11.56 -22.57 5.59
C ASP A 6 13.03 -22.96 5.31
N CYS A 7 13.95 -21.99 5.40
CA CYS A 7 15.38 -22.17 5.09
C CYS A 7 16.33 -21.63 6.18
N HIS A 8 15.85 -20.73 7.03
CA HIS A 8 16.63 -20.08 8.08
C HIS A 8 16.04 -20.41 9.45
N GLU A 9 16.90 -20.65 10.44
CA GLU A 9 16.45 -20.82 11.82
C GLU A 9 15.82 -19.53 12.36
N ALA A 10 14.87 -19.65 13.29
CA ALA A 10 14.21 -18.49 13.88
C ALA A 10 15.14 -17.70 14.81
N ASP A 11 16.08 -18.38 15.46
CA ASP A 11 17.10 -17.85 16.38
C ASP A 11 18.49 -17.80 15.73
N LEU A 12 18.57 -17.18 14.55
CA LEU A 12 19.80 -17.11 13.74
C LEU A 12 20.82 -16.08 14.24
N HIS A 13 20.41 -15.07 15.01
CA HIS A 13 21.27 -13.92 15.33
C HIS A 13 22.08 -14.17 16.60
N ASP A 14 23.33 -13.68 16.61
CA ASP A 14 24.20 -13.74 17.81
C ASP A 14 23.65 -12.89 18.98
N ASP A 15 22.88 -11.84 18.67
CA ASP A 15 22.23 -10.99 19.67
C ASP A 15 20.83 -11.52 20.00
N GLU A 16 20.66 -12.02 21.23
CA GLU A 16 19.39 -12.53 21.73
C GLU A 16 18.25 -11.49 21.67
N ARG A 17 18.57 -10.20 21.75
CA ARG A 17 17.56 -9.14 21.62
C ARG A 17 16.97 -9.13 20.22
N ILE A 18 17.77 -9.30 19.17
CA ILE A 18 17.27 -9.39 17.80
C ILE A 18 16.41 -10.64 17.63
N ASN A 19 16.83 -11.78 18.18
CA ASN A 19 16.01 -13.00 18.15
C ASN A 19 14.66 -12.79 18.84
N ALA A 20 14.61 -12.08 19.97
CA ALA A 20 13.36 -11.74 20.64
C ALA A 20 12.43 -10.85 19.79
N HIS A 21 12.99 -9.94 18.97
CA HIS A 21 12.18 -9.11 18.06
C HIS A 21 11.42 -9.94 17.03
N THR A 22 11.93 -11.09 16.61
CA THR A 22 11.29 -11.93 15.57
C THR A 22 9.89 -12.45 15.97
N ALA A 23 9.55 -12.40 17.26
CA ALA A 23 8.20 -12.67 17.73
C ALA A 23 7.18 -11.60 17.27
N THR A 24 7.65 -10.36 17.11
CA THR A 24 6.80 -9.18 16.88
C THR A 24 7.07 -8.51 15.54
N VAL A 25 8.30 -8.58 15.03
CA VAL A 25 8.77 -7.92 13.81
C VAL A 25 9.12 -8.98 12.79
N ALA A 26 8.57 -8.87 11.58
CA ALA A 26 8.87 -9.81 10.51
C ALA A 26 10.31 -9.65 10.00
N CYS A 27 10.94 -10.73 9.56
CA CYS A 27 12.30 -10.70 8.99
C CYS A 27 12.42 -9.66 7.85
N GLN A 28 11.36 -9.55 7.03
CA GLN A 28 11.25 -8.61 5.94
C GLN A 28 11.40 -7.16 6.40
N THR A 29 10.86 -6.78 7.56
CA THR A 29 10.94 -5.42 8.12
C THR A 29 12.38 -5.00 8.27
N CYS A 30 13.22 -5.83 8.90
CA CYS A 30 14.62 -5.50 9.12
C CYS A 30 15.48 -5.68 7.87
N HIS A 31 15.18 -6.69 7.04
CA HIS A 31 16.05 -7.07 5.93
C HIS A 31 15.67 -6.46 4.57
N ILE A 32 14.56 -5.74 4.47
CA ILE A 32 14.14 -4.99 3.27
C ILE A 32 13.96 -3.52 3.68
N PRO A 33 15.05 -2.79 4.00
CA PRO A 33 14.98 -1.40 4.46
C PRO A 33 14.37 -0.46 3.42
N SER A 34 14.58 -0.75 2.13
CA SER A 34 14.01 0.00 1.03
C SER A 34 13.78 -0.88 -0.21
N ILE A 35 12.84 -0.46 -1.05
CA ILE A 35 12.56 -1.05 -2.36
C ILE A 35 12.80 0.00 -3.47
N ALA A 36 12.60 -0.38 -4.73
CA ALA A 36 12.82 0.54 -5.86
C ALA A 36 14.26 1.08 -5.94
N LEU A 37 15.24 0.25 -5.54
CA LEU A 37 16.67 0.63 -5.44
C LEU A 37 17.28 1.08 -6.77
N LYS A 38 16.91 0.39 -7.86
CA LYS A 38 17.46 0.65 -9.19
C LYS A 38 16.60 1.61 -10.00
N ASN A 39 15.30 1.33 -10.08
CA ASN A 39 14.32 2.09 -10.84
C ASN A 39 13.22 2.55 -9.89
N PRO A 40 12.71 3.79 -10.05
CA PRO A 40 11.67 4.31 -9.19
C PRO A 40 10.34 3.54 -9.37
N THR A 41 9.53 3.54 -8.33
CA THR A 41 8.19 2.97 -8.32
C THR A 41 7.14 4.06 -8.21
N LYS A 42 6.00 3.88 -8.87
CA LYS A 42 4.87 4.79 -8.73
C LYS A 42 4.27 4.63 -7.33
N VAL A 43 4.18 5.71 -6.57
CA VAL A 43 3.60 5.74 -5.22
C VAL A 43 2.24 6.43 -5.21
N THR A 44 2.03 7.41 -6.11
CA THR A 44 0.72 8.01 -6.34
C THR A 44 0.31 7.99 -7.80
N TRP A 45 -1.00 7.90 -8.03
CA TRP A 45 -1.60 8.04 -9.35
C TRP A 45 -2.92 8.81 -9.27
N ASP A 46 -2.92 10.05 -9.74
CA ASP A 46 -4.12 10.88 -9.80
C ASP A 46 -4.74 10.82 -11.21
N TRP A 47 -5.83 10.07 -11.39
CA TRP A 47 -6.55 10.04 -12.67
C TRP A 47 -7.41 11.28 -12.91
N SER A 48 -7.70 12.09 -11.89
CA SER A 48 -8.60 13.25 -12.01
C SER A 48 -8.08 14.31 -12.98
N THR A 49 -6.76 14.31 -13.21
CA THR A 49 -6.08 15.24 -14.11
C THR A 49 -5.88 14.69 -15.52
N ALA A 50 -6.26 13.44 -15.78
CA ALA A 50 -6.14 12.84 -17.09
C ALA A 50 -7.04 13.57 -18.11
N GLY A 51 -6.59 13.66 -19.37
CA GLY A 51 -7.26 14.39 -20.44
C GLY A 51 -6.85 15.87 -20.55
N GLN A 52 -6.15 16.43 -19.57
CA GLN A 52 -5.67 17.82 -19.63
C GLN A 52 -4.54 18.02 -20.64
N ASP A 53 -4.59 19.13 -21.39
CA ASP A 53 -3.52 19.54 -22.31
C ASP A 53 -2.39 20.26 -21.56
N LYS A 54 -1.49 19.48 -20.95
CA LYS A 54 -0.25 19.97 -20.34
C LYS A 54 0.95 19.12 -20.77
N PRO A 55 2.21 19.61 -20.62
CA PRO A 55 3.39 18.87 -21.04
C PRO A 55 3.45 17.48 -20.42
N GLU A 56 3.71 16.46 -21.25
CA GLU A 56 3.83 15.08 -20.80
C GLU A 56 5.27 14.75 -20.38
N ASP A 57 5.38 14.02 -19.28
CA ASP A 57 6.61 13.41 -18.80
C ASP A 57 6.26 12.09 -18.10
N HIS A 58 7.02 11.04 -18.42
CA HIS A 58 6.73 9.68 -18.00
C HIS A 58 6.60 9.51 -16.48
N TYR A 59 7.28 10.35 -15.70
CA TYR A 59 7.36 10.23 -14.24
C TYR A 59 6.42 11.17 -13.50
N THR A 60 5.83 12.16 -14.18
CA THR A 60 5.02 13.19 -13.52
C THR A 60 3.63 13.33 -14.12
N PHE A 61 3.46 13.22 -15.44
CA PHE A 61 2.15 13.33 -16.07
C PHE A 61 2.08 12.70 -17.46
N LEU A 62 0.99 11.97 -17.73
CA LEU A 62 0.61 11.60 -19.09
C LEU A 62 -0.85 11.96 -19.30
N LYS A 63 -1.21 12.59 -20.43
CA LYS A 63 -2.61 12.96 -20.73
C LYS A 63 -3.53 11.74 -20.66
N ILE A 64 -3.05 10.59 -21.10
CA ILE A 64 -3.81 9.32 -21.07
C ILE A 64 -4.05 8.75 -19.67
N LYS A 65 -3.40 9.26 -18.62
CA LYS A 65 -3.37 8.62 -17.29
C LYS A 65 -3.47 9.59 -16.11
N GLY A 66 -3.18 10.87 -16.28
CA GLY A 66 -3.14 11.85 -15.18
C GLY A 66 -1.75 11.98 -14.56
N ASP A 67 -1.69 12.51 -13.34
CA ASP A 67 -0.44 12.81 -12.63
C ASP A 67 0.08 11.59 -11.85
N PHE A 68 1.40 11.56 -11.66
CA PHE A 68 2.08 10.53 -10.87
C PHE A 68 3.09 11.15 -9.92
N LEU A 69 3.30 10.46 -8.80
CA LEU A 69 4.53 10.56 -8.03
C LEU A 69 5.28 9.23 -8.12
N TYR A 70 6.56 9.33 -8.44
CA TYR A 70 7.47 8.20 -8.46
C TYR A 70 8.57 8.42 -7.43
N GLU A 71 8.87 7.38 -6.66
CA GLU A 71 9.94 7.39 -5.66
C GLU A 71 10.96 6.30 -5.94
N LYS A 72 12.23 6.65 -5.75
CA LYS A 72 13.37 5.73 -5.78
C LYS A 72 13.84 5.54 -4.36
N ASP A 73 14.38 4.35 -4.05
CA ASP A 73 14.81 4.01 -2.69
C ASP A 73 13.67 4.19 -1.68
N TYR A 74 12.49 3.71 -2.08
CA TYR A 74 11.24 3.87 -1.33
C TYR A 74 11.31 3.07 -0.04
N GLN A 75 11.18 3.77 1.08
CA GLN A 75 11.06 3.19 2.40
C GLN A 75 9.65 2.62 2.60
N PRO A 76 9.49 1.34 2.98
CA PRO A 76 8.18 0.77 3.24
C PRO A 76 7.46 1.44 4.41
N GLU A 77 6.14 1.37 4.38
CA GLU A 77 5.28 1.65 5.53
C GLU A 77 5.11 0.37 6.36
N TYR A 78 5.16 0.48 7.68
CA TYR A 78 5.15 -0.67 8.59
C TYR A 78 3.79 -0.83 9.25
N LEU A 79 3.14 -1.97 9.03
CA LEU A 79 1.81 -2.26 9.57
C LEU A 79 1.78 -3.64 10.21
N TRP A 80 0.85 -3.87 11.13
CA TRP A 80 0.55 -5.21 11.62
C TRP A 80 0.01 -6.09 10.49
N TYR A 81 0.49 -7.33 10.45
CA TYR A 81 0.11 -8.30 9.44
C TYR A 81 0.07 -9.73 10.01
N ASP A 82 -1.08 -10.38 9.91
CA ASP A 82 -1.30 -11.78 10.31
C ASP A 82 -1.25 -12.77 9.13
N GLY A 83 -0.95 -12.28 7.92
CA GLY A 83 -0.97 -13.06 6.68
C GLY A 83 -2.23 -12.89 5.83
N GLY A 84 -3.26 -12.21 6.36
CA GLY A 84 -4.54 -11.99 5.70
C GLY A 84 -4.77 -10.56 5.20
N VAL A 85 -5.93 -10.35 4.60
CA VAL A 85 -6.42 -9.02 4.24
C VAL A 85 -7.73 -8.84 5.00
N SER A 86 -7.87 -7.75 5.75
CA SER A 86 -9.07 -7.50 6.58
C SER A 86 -10.30 -7.24 5.74
N TYR A 87 -10.10 -6.64 4.56
CA TYR A 87 -11.14 -6.39 3.57
C TYR A 87 -10.56 -6.39 2.17
N ARG A 88 -11.33 -6.83 1.17
CA ARG A 88 -10.96 -6.67 -0.23
C ARG A 88 -12.12 -6.02 -0.97
N TYR A 89 -11.87 -4.85 -1.54
CA TYR A 89 -12.81 -4.19 -2.42
C TYR A 89 -13.06 -5.06 -3.66
N LEU A 90 -14.32 -5.37 -3.90
CA LEU A 90 -14.84 -6.04 -5.07
C LEU A 90 -15.65 -5.05 -5.90
N THR A 91 -15.76 -5.33 -7.20
CA THR A 91 -16.52 -4.50 -8.13
C THR A 91 -17.97 -4.33 -7.64
N GLY A 92 -18.40 -3.07 -7.46
CA GLY A 92 -19.73 -2.71 -6.97
C GLY A 92 -19.82 -2.47 -5.46
N ASP A 93 -18.75 -2.72 -4.70
CA ASP A 93 -18.71 -2.37 -3.27
C ASP A 93 -18.79 -0.85 -3.07
N GLN A 94 -19.41 -0.45 -1.96
CA GLN A 94 -19.54 0.96 -1.62
C GLN A 94 -18.18 1.56 -1.23
N LEU A 95 -17.97 2.83 -1.59
CA LEU A 95 -16.81 3.59 -1.12
C LEU A 95 -16.89 3.85 0.39
N ALA A 96 -15.74 4.15 0.99
CA ALA A 96 -15.66 4.64 2.36
C ALA A 96 -16.47 5.94 2.52
N ALA A 97 -17.20 6.06 3.63
CA ALA A 97 -17.99 7.26 3.93
C ALA A 97 -17.10 8.48 4.27
N ASP A 98 -15.95 8.22 4.89
CA ASP A 98 -14.98 9.23 5.28
C ASP A 98 -13.56 8.72 4.96
N GLY A 99 -12.72 9.61 4.44
CA GLY A 99 -11.32 9.30 4.11
C GLY A 99 -11.15 8.39 2.88
N PRO A 100 -9.95 7.83 2.70
CA PRO A 100 -9.65 7.00 1.53
C PRO A 100 -10.35 5.65 1.58
N THR A 101 -10.78 5.16 0.41
CA THR A 101 -11.27 3.78 0.28
C THR A 101 -10.10 2.80 0.23
N LEU A 102 -9.97 1.98 1.28
CA LEU A 102 -8.90 0.98 1.36
C LEU A 102 -9.27 -0.26 0.52
N LEU A 103 -8.52 -0.53 -0.54
CA LEU A 103 -8.84 -1.60 -1.49
C LEU A 103 -8.49 -2.99 -0.94
N ASN A 104 -7.43 -3.08 -0.15
CA ASN A 104 -6.94 -4.34 0.42
C ASN A 104 -6.12 -4.12 1.72
N PRO A 105 -6.68 -3.47 2.75
CA PRO A 105 -5.96 -3.24 4.00
C PRO A 105 -5.46 -4.57 4.61
N PRO A 106 -4.20 -4.65 5.06
CA PRO A 106 -3.72 -5.84 5.77
C PRO A 106 -4.55 -6.10 7.03
N SER A 107 -4.74 -7.37 7.40
CA SER A 107 -5.28 -7.74 8.72
C SER A 107 -4.17 -7.92 9.74
N GLY A 108 -4.48 -7.68 11.01
CA GLY A 108 -3.56 -7.82 12.12
C GLY A 108 -3.59 -6.60 13.04
N SER A 109 -3.26 -6.82 14.31
CA SER A 109 -3.18 -5.77 15.32
C SER A 109 -2.14 -6.11 16.39
N ILE A 110 -1.82 -5.12 17.23
CA ILE A 110 -0.93 -5.30 18.39
C ILE A 110 -1.48 -6.32 19.41
N ASP A 111 -2.76 -6.68 19.37
CA ASP A 111 -3.35 -7.62 20.34
C ASP A 111 -3.35 -9.08 19.84
N GLU A 112 -2.98 -9.34 18.59
CA GLU A 112 -3.04 -10.68 17.97
C GLU A 112 -1.69 -11.41 17.94
N ALA A 113 -1.52 -12.45 18.76
CA ALA A 113 -0.24 -13.17 18.91
C ALA A 113 0.45 -13.59 17.59
N GLY A 114 -0.33 -13.88 16.53
CA GLY A 114 0.19 -14.28 15.22
C GLY A 114 0.58 -13.11 14.30
N ALA A 115 0.13 -11.90 14.58
CA ALA A 115 0.44 -10.72 13.78
C ALA A 115 1.86 -10.22 14.06
N ARG A 116 2.56 -9.77 13.01
CA ARG A 116 3.87 -9.14 13.10
C ARG A 116 3.87 -7.81 12.35
N ILE A 117 4.72 -6.89 12.77
CA ILE A 117 4.99 -5.65 12.01
C ILE A 117 5.71 -6.05 10.72
N PHE A 118 5.14 -5.68 9.59
CA PHE A 118 5.54 -6.11 8.25
C PHE A 118 5.65 -4.90 7.31
N PRO A 119 6.61 -4.89 6.36
CA PRO A 119 6.78 -3.77 5.43
C PRO A 119 5.82 -3.85 4.24
N PHE A 120 5.20 -2.73 3.91
CA PHE A 120 4.30 -2.58 2.77
C PHE A 120 4.73 -1.42 1.87
N LYS A 121 4.59 -1.63 0.56
CA LYS A 121 4.42 -0.52 -0.36
C LYS A 121 2.95 -0.13 -0.37
N VAL A 122 2.66 1.14 -0.11
CA VAL A 122 1.29 1.68 -0.25
C VAL A 122 1.23 2.50 -1.54
N HIS A 123 0.28 2.16 -2.42
CA HIS A 123 -0.04 2.99 -3.58
C HIS A 123 -1.33 3.75 -3.31
N ARG A 124 -1.29 5.05 -3.51
CA ARG A 124 -2.44 5.95 -3.31
C ARG A 124 -2.91 6.45 -4.67
N ALA A 125 -4.21 6.52 -4.90
CA ALA A 125 -4.73 6.95 -6.19
C ALA A 125 -6.06 7.68 -6.08
N GLU A 126 -6.25 8.68 -6.95
CA GLU A 126 -7.57 9.24 -7.26
C GLU A 126 -8.15 8.46 -8.43
N GLN A 127 -9.26 7.77 -8.21
CA GLN A 127 -9.88 6.91 -9.21
C GLN A 127 -11.33 7.33 -9.49
N PRO A 128 -11.82 7.17 -10.73
CA PRO A 128 -13.18 7.54 -11.07
C PRO A 128 -14.20 6.67 -10.32
N TYR A 129 -15.28 7.30 -9.85
CA TYR A 129 -16.39 6.64 -9.17
C TYR A 129 -17.72 7.27 -9.58
N ASP A 130 -18.81 6.52 -9.40
CA ASP A 130 -20.17 7.00 -9.64
C ASP A 130 -20.69 7.79 -8.43
N VAL A 131 -21.08 9.04 -8.62
CA VAL A 131 -21.50 9.92 -7.51
C VAL A 131 -22.82 9.46 -6.88
N VAL A 132 -23.72 8.88 -7.67
CA VAL A 132 -25.05 8.47 -7.22
C VAL A 132 -25.01 7.06 -6.65
N ASN A 133 -24.34 6.14 -7.34
CA ASN A 133 -24.27 4.73 -6.94
C ASN A 133 -23.15 4.44 -5.92
N ASN A 134 -22.21 5.38 -5.75
CA ASN A 134 -21.16 5.39 -4.73
C ASN A 134 -20.24 4.14 -4.75
N TYR A 135 -19.78 3.76 -5.94
CA TYR A 135 -18.74 2.75 -6.14
C TYR A 135 -17.75 3.19 -7.23
N LEU A 136 -16.54 2.63 -7.19
CA LEU A 136 -15.52 2.83 -8.23
C LEU A 136 -16.03 2.36 -9.59
N LEU A 137 -15.73 3.14 -10.62
CA LEU A 137 -16.05 2.83 -12.01
C LEU A 137 -14.77 2.42 -12.74
N PRO A 138 -14.63 1.16 -13.19
CA PRO A 138 -13.50 0.76 -14.02
C PRO A 138 -13.68 1.32 -15.44
N PRO A 139 -12.87 2.28 -15.92
CA PRO A 139 -13.05 2.83 -17.26
C PRO A 139 -12.55 1.86 -18.33
N THR A 140 -13.19 1.88 -19.50
CA THR A 140 -12.56 1.35 -20.72
C THR A 140 -11.44 2.30 -21.12
N THR A 141 -10.19 1.89 -20.92
CA THR A 141 -9.02 2.75 -21.17
C THR A 141 -8.53 2.69 -22.61
N SER A 142 -8.58 1.53 -23.25
CA SER A 142 -8.04 1.29 -24.58
C SER A 142 -9.07 0.63 -25.49
N GLY A 143 -8.82 0.66 -26.81
CA GLY A 143 -9.77 0.14 -27.81
C GLY A 143 -10.75 1.20 -28.30
N GLU A 144 -11.76 0.76 -29.05
CA GLU A 144 -12.81 1.64 -29.57
C GLU A 144 -13.60 2.27 -28.42
N GLY A 145 -13.73 3.60 -28.44
CA GLY A 145 -14.37 4.37 -27.36
C GLY A 145 -13.52 4.53 -26.08
N GLY A 146 -12.33 3.94 -26.02
CA GLY A 146 -11.49 3.97 -24.83
C GLY A 146 -10.88 5.34 -24.54
N PHE A 147 -10.76 5.66 -23.24
CA PHE A 147 -10.31 6.96 -22.75
C PHE A 147 -8.98 7.45 -23.35
N TRP A 148 -8.01 6.55 -23.59
CA TRP A 148 -6.70 6.92 -24.15
C TRP A 148 -6.77 7.46 -25.59
N THR A 149 -7.91 7.33 -26.27
CA THR A 149 -8.14 7.83 -27.62
C THR A 149 -9.15 8.97 -27.66
N THR A 150 -10.23 8.87 -26.89
CA THR A 150 -11.33 9.84 -26.91
C THR A 150 -11.09 10.99 -25.94
N PHE A 151 -10.38 10.73 -24.83
CA PHE A 151 -10.27 11.61 -23.68
C PHE A 151 -11.64 12.07 -23.14
N ASP A 152 -12.68 11.24 -23.33
CA ASP A 152 -14.03 11.48 -22.84
C ASP A 152 -14.35 10.51 -21.70
N TRP A 153 -14.40 11.04 -20.48
CA TRP A 153 -14.67 10.25 -19.28
C TRP A 153 -16.06 9.60 -19.30
N PRO A 154 -17.17 10.33 -19.56
CA PRO A 154 -18.50 9.73 -19.59
C PRO A 154 -18.61 8.51 -20.51
N SER A 155 -18.13 8.60 -21.76
CA SER A 155 -18.18 7.47 -22.69
C SER A 155 -17.33 6.29 -22.21
N ALA A 156 -16.11 6.55 -21.70
CA ALA A 156 -15.22 5.49 -21.23
C ALA A 156 -15.75 4.79 -19.97
N LEU A 157 -16.40 5.54 -19.07
CA LEU A 157 -17.01 5.03 -17.86
C LEU A 157 -18.30 4.26 -18.14
N GLU A 158 -19.13 4.73 -19.07
CA GLU A 158 -20.33 4.02 -19.52
C GLU A 158 -19.97 2.64 -20.11
N LEU A 159 -19.03 2.61 -21.05
CA LEU A 159 -18.53 1.36 -21.64
C LEU A 159 -17.92 0.43 -20.59
N GLY A 160 -17.16 1.01 -19.66
CA GLY A 160 -16.52 0.28 -18.57
C GLY A 160 -17.53 -0.33 -17.58
N ALA A 161 -18.57 0.43 -17.22
CA ALA A 161 -19.64 -0.02 -16.36
C ALA A 161 -20.43 -1.17 -17.01
N GLU A 162 -20.83 -1.02 -18.28
CA GLU A 162 -21.54 -2.06 -19.04
C GLU A 162 -20.72 -3.36 -19.08
N ALA A 163 -19.43 -3.28 -19.38
CA ALA A 163 -18.53 -4.44 -19.46
C ALA A 163 -18.37 -5.17 -18.10
N ASN A 164 -18.59 -4.47 -16.99
CA ASN A 164 -18.46 -5.01 -15.63
C ASN A 164 -19.81 -5.29 -14.96
N GLY A 165 -20.93 -5.12 -15.68
CA GLY A 165 -22.27 -5.33 -15.13
C GLY A 165 -22.66 -4.32 -14.04
N LEU A 166 -22.08 -3.11 -14.08
CA LEU A 166 -22.43 -2.00 -13.20
C LEU A 166 -23.40 -1.06 -13.91
N GLU A 167 -24.24 -0.37 -13.14
CA GLU A 167 -24.98 0.78 -13.65
C GLU A 167 -24.07 2.03 -13.64
N PHE A 168 -24.23 2.92 -14.61
CA PHE A 168 -23.60 4.24 -14.54
C PHE A 168 -24.71 5.29 -14.53
N SER A 169 -24.72 6.13 -13.51
CA SER A 169 -25.73 7.17 -13.32
C SER A 169 -25.60 8.32 -14.33
N GLY A 170 -24.44 8.41 -15.01
CA GLY A 170 -24.05 9.55 -15.83
C GLY A 170 -23.29 10.61 -15.02
N GLU A 171 -23.25 10.51 -13.69
CA GLU A 171 -22.51 11.41 -12.81
C GLU A 171 -21.28 10.69 -12.22
N TYR A 172 -20.11 11.30 -12.38
CA TYR A 172 -18.87 10.74 -11.87
C TYR A 172 -18.05 11.78 -11.10
N GLY A 173 -17.23 11.30 -10.19
CA GLY A 173 -16.20 12.05 -9.49
C GLY A 173 -14.91 11.25 -9.41
N PHE A 174 -13.96 11.73 -8.62
CA PHE A 174 -12.75 10.99 -8.28
C PHE A 174 -12.67 10.82 -6.76
N ALA A 175 -12.27 9.63 -6.33
CA ALA A 175 -12.16 9.27 -4.93
C ALA A 175 -10.76 8.71 -4.64
N GLU A 176 -10.25 9.08 -3.46
CA GLU A 176 -8.98 8.59 -2.97
C GLU A 176 -9.08 7.12 -2.59
N THR A 177 -8.09 6.34 -3.02
CA THR A 177 -8.02 4.89 -2.81
C THR A 177 -6.61 4.48 -2.41
N TRP A 178 -6.50 3.58 -1.45
CA TRP A 178 -5.22 3.08 -0.97
C TRP A 178 -5.15 1.59 -1.17
N MET A 179 -4.00 1.12 -1.65
CA MET A 179 -3.77 -0.29 -1.88
C MET A 179 -2.40 -0.66 -1.31
N TYR A 180 -2.31 -1.85 -0.72
CA TYR A 180 -1.19 -2.31 0.08
C TYR A 180 -0.56 -3.53 -0.58
N TRP A 181 0.77 -3.52 -0.73
CA TRP A 181 1.52 -4.67 -1.23
C TRP A 181 2.64 -5.02 -0.26
N PRO A 182 2.64 -6.23 0.31
CA PRO A 182 3.71 -6.66 1.20
C PRO A 182 5.03 -6.71 0.42
N THR A 183 6.11 -6.19 1.00
CA THR A 183 7.44 -6.28 0.39
C THR A 183 8.11 -7.57 0.87
N THR A 184 8.35 -8.50 -0.06
CA THR A 184 8.90 -9.82 0.25
C THR A 184 10.15 -10.16 -0.55
N HIS A 185 10.68 -9.21 -1.30
CA HIS A 185 11.85 -9.34 -2.16
C HIS A 185 12.78 -8.14 -1.94
N MET A 186 13.97 -8.18 -2.53
CA MET A 186 15.04 -7.19 -2.31
C MET A 186 15.63 -7.24 -0.88
N VAL A 187 15.62 -8.43 -0.26
CA VAL A 187 16.41 -8.72 0.94
C VAL A 187 17.85 -8.24 0.71
N GLN A 188 18.31 -7.34 1.56
CA GLN A 188 19.64 -6.77 1.50
C GLN A 188 20.68 -7.66 2.19
N PRO A 189 21.98 -7.48 1.89
CA PRO A 189 23.05 -8.03 2.72
C PRO A 189 22.85 -7.65 4.20
N LYS A 190 23.28 -8.53 5.11
CA LYS A 190 23.06 -8.34 6.55
C LYS A 190 23.64 -7.03 7.10
N GLU A 191 24.68 -6.51 6.46
CA GLU A 191 25.34 -5.25 6.82
C GLU A 191 24.45 -4.02 6.56
N ASN A 192 23.39 -4.18 5.74
CA ASN A 192 22.42 -3.14 5.41
C ASN A 192 21.05 -3.41 6.05
N ALA A 193 20.92 -4.41 6.94
CA ALA A 193 19.69 -4.60 7.67
C ALA A 193 19.46 -3.43 8.63
N LEU A 194 18.19 -3.12 8.91
CA LEU A 194 17.83 -2.11 9.91
C LEU A 194 18.45 -2.47 11.27
N GLN A 195 19.03 -1.46 11.92
CA GLN A 195 19.63 -1.50 13.24
C GLN A 195 18.71 -0.83 14.27
N CYS A 196 19.08 -0.93 15.54
CA CYS A 196 18.26 -0.43 16.66
C CYS A 196 17.83 1.04 16.46
N GLU A 197 18.77 1.91 16.10
CA GLU A 197 18.54 3.35 15.95
C GLU A 197 17.64 3.69 14.75
N ASP A 198 17.52 2.80 13.76
CA ASP A 198 16.59 3.03 12.65
C ASP A 198 15.15 3.03 13.17
N CYS A 199 14.81 2.21 14.18
CA CYS A 199 13.46 2.19 14.75
C CYS A 199 13.32 3.03 16.02
N HIS A 200 14.36 3.07 16.87
CA HIS A 200 14.29 3.57 18.24
C HIS A 200 14.93 4.96 18.48
N ALA A 201 15.24 5.69 17.40
CA ALA A 201 15.65 7.09 17.51
C ALA A 201 14.44 8.04 17.58
N ASP A 202 14.64 9.28 18.01
CA ASP A 202 13.60 10.33 18.08
C ASP A 202 12.82 10.51 16.76
N ASN A 203 13.46 10.24 15.62
CA ASN A 203 12.83 10.24 14.29
C ASN A 203 12.96 8.85 13.62
N GLY A 204 12.70 7.80 14.38
CA GLY A 204 12.74 6.42 13.92
C GLY A 204 11.67 6.11 12.89
N LEU A 205 11.84 4.97 12.22
CA LEU A 205 10.99 4.47 11.13
C LEU A 205 9.57 4.09 11.57
N MET A 206 9.37 3.83 12.86
CA MET A 206 8.13 3.25 13.38
C MET A 206 7.23 4.35 13.93
N ASP A 207 6.02 4.45 13.35
CA ASP A 207 4.93 5.20 13.96
C ASP A 207 4.35 4.38 15.11
N TRP A 208 4.95 4.52 16.28
CA TRP A 208 4.61 3.73 17.46
C TRP A 208 3.14 3.88 17.87
N GLU A 209 2.60 5.10 17.82
CA GLU A 209 1.21 5.38 18.16
C GLU A 209 0.25 4.73 17.15
N ALA A 210 0.52 4.83 15.85
CA ALA A 210 -0.28 4.14 14.83
C ALA A 210 -0.20 2.61 14.93
N LEU A 211 0.93 2.08 15.40
CA LEU A 211 1.12 0.65 15.70
C LEU A 211 0.47 0.22 17.04
N GLY A 212 -0.14 1.15 17.78
CA GLY A 212 -0.86 0.86 19.04
C GLY A 212 0.03 0.82 20.28
N TYR A 213 1.30 1.23 20.19
CA TYR A 213 2.15 1.44 21.35
C TYR A 213 1.91 2.82 21.96
N PRO A 214 2.07 2.99 23.28
CA PRO A 214 1.98 4.30 23.94
C PRO A 214 3.18 5.22 23.65
N GLY A 215 4.21 4.70 22.98
CA GLY A 215 5.47 5.36 22.68
C GLY A 215 6.51 4.32 22.29
N ASP A 216 7.78 4.72 22.20
CA ASP A 216 8.86 3.80 21.85
C ASP A 216 8.94 2.62 22.86
N PRO A 217 8.82 1.35 22.41
CA PRO A 217 8.92 0.18 23.27
C PRO A 217 10.22 0.06 24.08
N ILE A 218 11.32 0.72 23.67
CA ILE A 218 12.56 0.76 24.44
C ILE A 218 12.39 1.51 25.78
N GLU A 219 11.49 2.49 25.82
CA GLU A 219 11.16 3.26 27.02
C GLU A 219 9.90 2.75 27.71
N TRP A 220 8.88 2.37 26.93
CA TRP A 220 7.54 2.05 27.44
C TRP A 220 7.30 0.56 27.68
N GLY A 221 8.20 -0.31 27.20
CA GLY A 221 8.06 -1.75 27.26
C GLY A 221 7.39 -2.34 26.01
N GLY A 222 7.68 -3.62 25.77
CA GLY A 222 7.20 -4.34 24.59
C GLY A 222 5.71 -4.69 24.61
N ARG A 223 5.26 -5.23 23.49
CA ARG A 223 3.91 -5.75 23.26
C ARG A 223 3.48 -6.75 24.35
N ASN A 224 2.29 -6.56 24.91
CA ASN A 224 1.66 -7.50 25.84
C ASN A 224 0.46 -8.18 25.19
N VAL A 225 0.64 -9.41 24.70
CA VAL A 225 -0.48 -10.23 24.23
C VAL A 225 -0.96 -11.09 25.40
N GLN A 226 -2.23 -10.96 25.79
CA GLN A 226 -2.82 -11.90 26.75
C GLN A 226 -2.86 -13.29 26.10
N GLN A 227 -2.22 -14.27 26.74
CA GLN A 227 -2.21 -15.67 26.30
C GLN A 227 -3.59 -16.31 26.40
#